data_AF-A0A7U9SA27-F1
#
_entry.id   AF-A0A7U9SA27-F1
#
_cell.length_a   1.000
_cell.length_b   1.000
_cell.length_c   1.000
_cell.angle_alpha   90.00
_cell.angle_beta   90.00
_cell.angle_gamma   90.00
#
_symmetry.space_group_name_H-M   'P 1'
#
loop_
_entity.id
_entity.type
_entity.pdbx_description
1 polymer ?
#
loop_
_entity_poly.entity_id
_entity_poly.type
_entity_poly.pdbx_seq_one_letter_code
_entity_poly.pdbx_strand_id
1 'polypeptide(L)'
;MGINRSKSSKSIFAKLAAYVDSANSFYKYNLDKCYIDFQKEDKETLDTIREINVQKFIPNAKFAIVSYRNRDMLIVVGEQTSEHDGSVLLNVNVDLAIFVYAICNLQGNVNYAIPPMRIYNEILCQPEDENYHGHQLEDLQEVFENVSAYEIVEESSLIKNDVYDVYAYHFLKLEREKIGRWDKKTLDLFEDIIFSGNDKIPYHNIVMSMLANQWNHSFLETYRCIERLFSVIRLEAFYDVLGTELTLLAVAKEIEEKISWRPNEETAIQEIFKNIVTTAIENVKNSYKQVKGMGVAKWYYKEIRNPIAHYRAVHSPLDLKEKEWNILLQFNLSVIEYLYRKYRGKI
;
A
#
# COMPACT_ATOMS: atom_id res chain seq x y z
N MET A 1 10.81 -15.37 14.49
CA MET A 1 10.26 -16.29 15.52
C MET A 1 9.35 -17.28 14.79
N GLY A 2 9.45 -18.58 15.05
CA GLY A 2 8.62 -19.59 14.38
C GLY A 2 7.14 -19.47 14.78
N ILE A 3 6.23 -19.89 13.89
CA ILE A 3 4.80 -19.89 14.13
C ILE A 3 4.44 -21.02 15.11
N ASN A 4 3.85 -20.69 16.27
CA ASN A 4 3.41 -21.69 17.23
C ASN A 4 2.10 -22.34 16.77
N ARG A 5 2.19 -23.55 16.22
CA ARG A 5 1.07 -24.35 15.69
C ARG A 5 -0.17 -24.41 16.59
N SER A 6 0.01 -24.77 17.87
CA SER A 6 -1.12 -24.90 18.80
C SER A 6 -1.79 -23.55 19.05
N LYS A 7 -1.00 -22.49 19.22
CA LYS A 7 -1.51 -21.13 19.39
C LYS A 7 -2.23 -20.63 18.14
N SER A 8 -1.67 -20.87 16.96
CA SER A 8 -2.26 -20.48 15.68
C SER A 8 -3.58 -21.19 15.42
N SER A 9 -3.62 -22.52 15.61
CA SER A 9 -4.83 -23.32 15.50
C SER A 9 -5.94 -22.76 16.39
N LYS A 10 -5.65 -22.55 17.69
CA LYS A 10 -6.62 -21.96 18.63
C LYS A 10 -7.09 -20.57 18.19
N SER A 11 -6.17 -19.74 17.69
CA SER A 11 -6.51 -18.39 17.22
C SER A 11 -7.43 -18.40 16.00
N ILE A 12 -7.25 -19.34 15.07
CA ILE A 12 -8.06 -19.47 13.86
C ILE A 12 -9.49 -19.89 14.23
N PHE A 13 -9.65 -20.96 15.02
CA PHE A 13 -10.99 -21.41 15.44
C PHE A 13 -11.68 -20.41 16.35
N ALA A 14 -10.94 -19.67 17.20
CA ALA A 14 -11.51 -18.59 17.99
C ALA A 14 -12.09 -17.45 17.12
N LYS A 15 -11.46 -17.11 15.99
CA LYS A 15 -11.99 -16.13 15.04
C LYS A 15 -13.30 -16.62 14.40
N LEU A 16 -13.35 -17.89 13.98
CA LEU A 16 -14.56 -18.50 13.41
C LEU A 16 -15.70 -18.55 14.44
N ALA A 17 -15.40 -18.99 15.66
CA ALA A 17 -16.34 -19.01 16.78
C ALA A 17 -16.94 -17.63 17.07
N ALA A 18 -16.09 -16.60 17.20
CA ALA A 18 -16.53 -15.24 17.45
C ALA A 18 -17.47 -14.72 16.35
N TYR A 19 -17.20 -15.05 15.08
CA TYR A 19 -18.09 -14.71 13.98
C TYR A 19 -19.44 -15.45 14.08
N VAL A 20 -19.41 -16.75 14.36
CA VAL A 20 -20.63 -17.56 14.51
C VAL A 20 -21.51 -17.10 15.69
N ASP A 21 -20.89 -16.80 16.83
CA ASP A 21 -21.58 -16.32 18.04
C ASP A 21 -22.19 -14.94 17.85
N SER A 22 -21.52 -14.07 17.06
CA SER A 22 -22.02 -12.72 16.79
C SER A 22 -23.38 -12.70 16.08
N ALA A 23 -23.78 -13.81 15.47
CA ALA A 23 -25.05 -13.98 14.79
C ALA A 23 -26.23 -14.36 15.73
N ASN A 24 -26.07 -14.27 17.06
CA ASN A 24 -27.09 -14.61 18.08
C ASN A 24 -27.62 -16.04 17.94
N SER A 25 -26.72 -16.98 17.67
CA SER A 25 -27.05 -18.37 17.45
C SER A 25 -26.84 -19.22 18.72
N PHE A 26 -27.77 -20.12 19.04
CA PHE A 26 -27.65 -21.07 20.17
C PHE A 26 -26.79 -22.30 19.80
N TYR A 27 -25.78 -22.13 18.96
CA TYR A 27 -24.93 -23.22 18.50
C TYR A 27 -24.05 -23.74 19.64
N LYS A 28 -23.94 -25.06 19.75
CA LYS A 28 -23.07 -25.72 20.74
C LYS A 28 -21.91 -26.37 20.01
N TYR A 29 -20.70 -26.03 20.41
CA TYR A 29 -19.47 -26.62 19.87
C TYR A 29 -18.38 -26.58 20.93
N ASN A 30 -17.34 -27.40 20.78
CA ASN A 30 -16.19 -27.44 21.69
C ASN A 30 -14.90 -27.08 20.94
N LEU A 31 -14.41 -25.86 21.15
CA LEU A 31 -13.20 -25.36 20.50
C LEU A 31 -11.93 -26.10 20.91
N ASP A 32 -11.89 -26.74 22.09
CA ASP A 32 -10.73 -27.53 22.51
C ASP A 32 -10.56 -28.79 21.65
N LYS A 33 -11.62 -29.22 20.94
CA LYS A 33 -11.57 -30.32 19.99
C LYS A 33 -11.25 -29.88 18.57
N CYS A 34 -11.35 -28.58 18.25
CA CYS A 34 -11.07 -28.08 16.91
C CYS A 34 -9.56 -27.88 16.73
N TYR A 35 -8.96 -28.56 15.76
CA TYR A 35 -7.55 -28.36 15.42
C TYR A 35 -7.28 -28.49 13.92
N ILE A 36 -6.18 -27.88 13.48
CA ILE A 36 -5.66 -28.04 12.12
C ILE A 36 -4.79 -29.30 12.09
N ASP A 37 -5.04 -30.19 11.13
CA ASP A 37 -4.22 -31.38 10.91
C ASP A 37 -2.96 -31.04 10.13
N PHE A 38 -1.94 -30.56 10.86
CA PHE A 38 -0.62 -30.28 10.28
C PHE A 38 0.07 -31.57 9.86
N GLN A 39 0.20 -31.80 8.55
CA GLN A 39 0.98 -32.90 8.00
C GLN A 39 2.48 -32.70 8.28
N LYS A 40 3.29 -33.73 7.99
CA LYS A 40 4.74 -33.65 8.22
C LYS A 40 5.37 -32.50 7.43
N GLU A 41 4.99 -32.34 6.16
CA GLU A 41 5.50 -31.25 5.32
C GLU A 41 5.09 -29.88 5.87
N ASP A 42 3.84 -29.70 6.30
CA ASP A 42 3.37 -28.43 6.89
C ASP A 42 4.17 -28.00 8.12
N LYS A 43 4.58 -28.98 8.93
CA LYS A 43 5.39 -28.73 10.14
C LYS A 43 6.77 -28.21 9.76
N GLU A 44 7.38 -28.80 8.74
CA GLU A 44 8.70 -28.38 8.25
C GLU A 44 8.62 -27.00 7.60
N THR A 45 7.56 -26.72 6.83
CA THR A 45 7.41 -25.47 6.09
C THR A 45 7.09 -24.28 6.98
N LEU A 46 6.24 -24.45 7.99
CA LEU A 46 5.91 -23.41 8.97
C LEU A 46 7.14 -22.84 9.69
N ASP A 47 8.18 -23.66 9.90
CA ASP A 47 9.39 -23.21 10.56
C ASP A 47 10.29 -22.37 9.64
N THR A 48 10.08 -22.44 8.33
CA THR A 48 10.85 -21.70 7.31
C THR A 48 10.35 -20.28 7.08
N ILE A 49 9.10 -19.96 7.44
CA ILE A 49 8.58 -18.61 7.23
C ILE A 49 9.22 -17.61 8.20
N ARG A 50 9.72 -16.51 7.65
CA ARG A 50 10.39 -15.43 8.38
C ARG A 50 9.87 -14.10 7.85
N GLU A 51 9.26 -13.34 8.74
CA GLU A 51 8.83 -11.97 8.45
C GLU A 51 10.05 -11.09 8.13
N ILE A 52 10.03 -10.43 6.96
CA ILE A 52 11.06 -9.45 6.56
C ILE A 52 10.51 -8.05 6.82
N ASN A 53 9.36 -7.75 6.23
CA ASN A 53 8.71 -6.45 6.37
C ASN A 53 7.19 -6.62 6.31
N VAL A 54 6.47 -5.94 7.20
CA VAL A 54 5.01 -5.95 7.24
C VAL A 54 4.54 -4.53 7.04
N GLN A 55 3.44 -4.38 6.32
CA GLN A 55 2.78 -3.10 6.25
C GLN A 55 2.57 -2.49 7.65
N LYS A 56 2.74 -1.18 7.75
CA LYS A 56 2.13 -0.41 8.84
C LYS A 56 0.61 -0.34 8.63
N PHE A 57 -0.11 0.05 9.67
CA PHE A 57 -1.58 0.09 9.68
C PHE A 57 -2.17 0.78 8.43
N ILE A 58 -2.83 0.00 7.60
CA ILE A 58 -3.70 0.42 6.49
C ILE A 58 -5.02 -0.33 6.69
N PRO A 59 -6.17 0.37 6.87
CA PRO A 59 -7.43 -0.32 7.19
C PRO A 59 -7.91 -1.32 6.12
N ASN A 60 -7.61 -1.03 4.84
CA ASN A 60 -8.23 -1.69 3.70
C ASN A 60 -7.28 -2.59 2.89
N ALA A 61 -6.04 -2.78 3.36
CA ALA A 61 -5.06 -3.64 2.70
C ALA A 61 -4.30 -4.39 3.78
N LYS A 62 -3.91 -5.64 3.51
CA LYS A 62 -3.17 -6.51 4.43
C LYS A 62 -2.10 -7.27 3.68
N PHE A 63 -0.85 -6.82 3.78
CA PHE A 63 0.26 -7.42 3.05
C PHE A 63 1.59 -7.39 3.82
N ALA A 64 2.47 -8.33 3.47
CA ALA A 64 3.81 -8.43 4.01
C ALA A 64 4.77 -9.10 3.03
N ILE A 65 6.06 -8.81 3.19
CA ILE A 65 7.15 -9.56 2.60
C ILE A 65 7.70 -10.54 3.64
N VAL A 66 7.75 -11.81 3.27
CA VAL A 66 8.31 -12.89 4.08
C VAL A 66 9.38 -13.64 3.29
N SER A 67 10.39 -14.17 3.97
CA SER A 67 11.22 -15.24 3.44
C SER A 67 10.53 -16.56 3.73
N TYR A 68 10.25 -17.35 2.70
CA TYR A 68 9.64 -18.67 2.80
C TYR A 68 10.40 -19.64 1.90
N ARG A 69 10.87 -20.78 2.45
CA ARG A 69 11.75 -21.73 1.74
C ARG A 69 12.95 -21.03 1.04
N ASN A 70 13.53 -20.01 1.69
CA ASN A 70 14.62 -19.16 1.19
C ASN A 70 14.27 -18.31 -0.06
N ARG A 71 12.99 -18.04 -0.29
CA ARG A 71 12.51 -17.15 -1.35
C ARG A 71 11.74 -16.00 -0.72
N ASP A 72 11.92 -14.79 -1.26
CA ASP A 72 11.16 -13.63 -0.80
C ASP A 72 9.77 -13.65 -1.45
N MET A 73 8.75 -13.48 -0.64
CA MET A 73 7.35 -13.59 -1.06
C MET A 73 6.54 -12.42 -0.55
N LEU A 74 5.71 -11.85 -1.43
CA LEU A 74 4.61 -10.99 -1.05
C LEU A 74 3.40 -11.86 -0.69
N ILE A 75 2.88 -11.70 0.53
CA ILE A 75 1.60 -12.26 0.96
C ILE A 75 0.60 -11.12 1.05
N VAL A 76 -0.58 -11.28 0.46
CA VAL A 76 -1.69 -10.31 0.46
C VAL A 76 -2.96 -10.99 0.96
N VAL A 77 -3.78 -10.27 1.74
CA VAL A 77 -5.02 -10.79 2.36
C VAL A 77 -6.18 -9.83 2.10
N GLY A 78 -7.33 -10.39 1.71
CA GLY A 78 -8.58 -9.64 1.50
C GLY A 78 -8.75 -9.03 0.11
N GLU A 79 -7.79 -9.26 -0.79
CA GLU A 79 -7.82 -8.75 -2.17
C GLU A 79 -8.02 -9.90 -3.17
N GLN A 80 -8.39 -9.55 -4.40
CA GLN A 80 -8.47 -10.53 -5.48
C GLN A 80 -7.07 -10.97 -5.91
N THR A 81 -6.95 -12.22 -6.35
CA THR A 81 -5.72 -12.71 -6.98
C THR A 81 -5.54 -12.02 -8.33
N SER A 82 -4.36 -11.44 -8.58
CA SER A 82 -3.97 -10.95 -9.92
C SER A 82 -3.10 -11.97 -10.62
N GLU A 83 -3.19 -12.03 -11.95
CA GLU A 83 -2.28 -12.85 -12.76
C GLU A 83 -1.05 -12.02 -13.14
N HIS A 84 0.13 -12.49 -12.76
CA HIS A 84 1.40 -11.86 -13.12
C HIS A 84 2.06 -12.62 -14.26
N ASP A 85 2.75 -11.90 -15.14
CA ASP A 85 3.49 -12.47 -16.28
C ASP A 85 4.79 -13.21 -15.88
N GLY A 86 5.11 -13.24 -14.59
CA GLY A 86 6.31 -13.89 -14.05
C GLY A 86 7.59 -13.08 -14.19
N SER A 87 7.55 -11.85 -14.74
CA SER A 87 8.75 -11.02 -14.90
C SER A 87 9.19 -10.32 -13.60
N VAL A 88 8.24 -10.05 -12.70
CA VAL A 88 8.47 -9.29 -11.47
C VAL A 88 7.94 -10.06 -10.25
N LEU A 89 6.69 -10.53 -10.36
CA LEU A 89 6.05 -11.39 -9.38
C LEU A 89 5.64 -12.69 -10.06
N LEU A 90 5.82 -13.81 -9.38
CA LEU A 90 5.35 -15.12 -9.81
C LEU A 90 4.21 -15.57 -8.88
N ASN A 91 3.06 -15.92 -9.43
CA ASN A 91 1.96 -16.49 -8.64
C ASN A 91 2.40 -17.79 -7.95
N VAL A 92 2.13 -17.90 -6.65
CA VAL A 92 2.42 -19.10 -5.85
C VAL A 92 1.14 -19.61 -5.21
N ASN A 93 0.95 -20.93 -5.24
CA ASN A 93 -0.15 -21.58 -4.54
C ASN A 93 0.01 -21.36 -3.03
N VAL A 94 -1.06 -20.94 -2.38
CA VAL A 94 -1.10 -20.79 -0.92
C VAL A 94 -1.14 -22.17 -0.31
N ASP A 95 -0.10 -22.51 0.46
CA ASP A 95 -0.09 -23.67 1.32
C ASP A 95 -0.49 -23.31 2.76
N LEU A 96 -0.53 -24.32 3.63
CA LEU A 96 -0.97 -24.14 5.01
C LEU A 96 -0.08 -23.17 5.80
N ALA A 97 1.22 -23.11 5.50
CA ALA A 97 2.14 -22.23 6.20
C ALA A 97 1.87 -20.75 5.86
N ILE A 98 1.69 -20.47 4.57
CA ILE A 98 1.32 -19.14 4.06
C ILE A 98 -0.05 -18.73 4.63
N PHE A 99 -1.03 -19.63 4.57
CA PHE A 99 -2.38 -19.38 5.08
C PHE A 99 -2.38 -19.04 6.57
N VAL A 100 -1.72 -19.86 7.40
CA VAL A 100 -1.66 -19.63 8.85
C VAL A 100 -0.98 -18.29 9.16
N TYR A 101 0.10 -17.95 8.46
CA TYR A 101 0.75 -16.64 8.62
C TYR A 101 -0.21 -15.50 8.25
N ALA A 102 -0.90 -15.59 7.11
CA ALA A 102 -1.86 -14.58 6.68
C ALA A 102 -2.96 -14.33 7.71
N ILE A 103 -3.57 -15.38 8.26
CA ILE A 103 -4.67 -15.22 9.22
C ILE A 103 -4.18 -14.76 10.60
N CYS A 104 -3.07 -15.31 11.10
CA CYS A 104 -2.59 -15.03 12.45
C CYS A 104 -1.75 -13.76 12.55
N ASN A 105 -0.83 -13.52 11.60
CA ASN A 105 0.10 -12.39 11.64
C ASN A 105 -0.46 -11.16 10.92
N LEU A 106 -1.05 -11.34 9.74
CA LEU A 106 -1.68 -10.23 9.00
C LEU A 106 -3.12 -9.97 9.42
N GLN A 107 -3.62 -10.70 10.41
CA GLN A 107 -4.96 -10.55 10.96
C GLN A 107 -6.07 -10.71 9.92
N GLY A 108 -5.95 -11.70 9.02
CA GLY A 108 -7.03 -12.07 8.09
C GLY A 108 -8.37 -12.25 8.83
N ASN A 109 -9.44 -11.73 8.24
CA ASN A 109 -10.79 -11.86 8.79
C ASN A 109 -11.50 -13.09 8.22
N VAL A 110 -12.57 -13.49 8.89
CA VAL A 110 -13.55 -14.44 8.35
C VAL A 110 -14.20 -13.83 7.12
N ASN A 111 -14.47 -14.64 6.10
CA ASN A 111 -15.19 -14.22 4.92
C ASN A 111 -16.66 -13.96 5.28
N TYR A 112 -17.02 -12.68 5.43
CA TYR A 112 -18.37 -12.25 5.81
C TYR A 112 -19.45 -12.58 4.77
N ALA A 113 -19.09 -13.02 3.56
CA ALA A 113 -20.04 -13.52 2.58
C ALA A 113 -20.54 -14.94 2.92
N ILE A 114 -19.81 -15.68 3.77
CA ILE A 114 -20.18 -17.03 4.19
C ILE A 114 -21.13 -16.97 5.39
N PRO A 115 -22.34 -17.58 5.32
CA PRO A 115 -23.27 -17.56 6.44
C PRO A 115 -22.69 -18.25 7.69
N PRO A 116 -22.92 -17.70 8.90
CA PRO A 116 -22.50 -18.31 10.18
C PRO A 116 -22.89 -19.79 10.33
N MET A 117 -24.09 -20.16 9.88
CA MET A 117 -24.58 -21.54 9.96
C MET A 117 -23.74 -22.52 9.12
N ARG A 118 -23.19 -22.07 7.98
CA ARG A 118 -22.30 -22.90 7.14
C ARG A 118 -21.01 -23.21 7.89
N ILE A 119 -20.37 -22.18 8.46
CA ILE A 119 -19.15 -22.33 9.28
C ILE A 119 -19.39 -23.24 10.49
N TYR A 120 -20.55 -23.09 11.14
CA TYR A 120 -20.91 -23.98 12.24
C TYR A 120 -21.00 -25.45 11.79
N ASN A 121 -21.81 -25.73 10.76
CA ASN A 121 -22.09 -27.09 10.28
C ASN A 121 -20.86 -27.77 9.66
N GLU A 122 -20.06 -27.02 8.90
CA GLU A 122 -18.95 -27.56 8.12
C GLU A 122 -17.63 -27.54 8.89
N ILE A 123 -17.50 -26.76 9.98
CA ILE A 123 -16.24 -26.64 10.72
C ILE A 123 -16.44 -26.89 12.20
N LEU A 124 -17.20 -26.03 12.90
CA LEU A 124 -17.18 -26.03 14.37
C LEU A 124 -17.84 -27.24 15.02
N CYS A 125 -18.83 -27.89 14.38
CA CYS A 125 -19.45 -29.10 14.91
C CYS A 125 -18.88 -30.41 14.35
N GLN A 126 -17.97 -30.35 13.36
CA GLN A 126 -17.34 -31.57 12.82
C GLN A 126 -16.60 -32.43 13.87
N PRO A 127 -15.97 -31.87 14.93
CA PRO A 127 -15.31 -32.69 15.95
C PRO A 127 -16.25 -33.58 16.78
N GLU A 128 -17.56 -33.55 16.53
CA GLU A 128 -18.52 -34.50 17.09
C GLU A 128 -18.60 -35.82 16.31
N ASP A 129 -18.09 -35.86 15.07
CA ASP A 129 -17.97 -37.08 14.26
C ASP A 129 -16.80 -37.96 14.78
N GLU A 130 -17.03 -39.27 14.86
CA GLU A 130 -16.03 -40.26 15.28
C GLU A 130 -14.85 -40.36 14.30
N ASN A 131 -15.05 -39.99 13.02
CA ASN A 131 -14.03 -40.00 11.98
C ASN A 131 -13.27 -38.66 11.85
N TYR A 132 -13.44 -37.74 12.79
CA TYR A 132 -12.77 -36.45 12.74
C TYR A 132 -11.26 -36.58 13.00
N HIS A 133 -10.45 -36.10 12.05
CA HIS A 133 -8.98 -36.15 12.11
C HIS A 133 -8.32 -34.76 12.10
N GLY A 134 -9.09 -33.70 12.32
CA GLY A 134 -8.63 -32.31 12.19
C GLY A 134 -8.99 -31.71 10.82
N HIS A 135 -8.89 -30.38 10.72
CA HIS A 135 -9.18 -29.65 9.48
C HIS A 135 -7.93 -29.48 8.61
N GLN A 136 -8.12 -29.60 7.30
CA GLN A 136 -7.10 -29.33 6.29
C GLN A 136 -7.20 -27.87 5.79
N LEU A 137 -6.27 -27.46 4.94
CA LEU A 137 -6.29 -26.10 4.37
C LEU A 137 -7.58 -25.86 3.58
N GLU A 138 -8.01 -26.86 2.83
CA GLU A 138 -9.18 -26.82 1.95
C GLU A 138 -10.46 -26.50 2.71
N ASP A 139 -10.59 -27.01 3.94
CA ASP A 139 -11.73 -26.75 4.82
C ASP A 139 -11.77 -25.28 5.30
N LEU A 140 -10.58 -24.64 5.40
CA LEU A 140 -10.42 -23.34 6.04
C LEU A 140 -10.29 -22.19 5.03
N GLN A 141 -9.71 -22.42 3.86
CA GLN A 141 -9.38 -21.35 2.91
C GLN A 141 -10.62 -20.58 2.43
N GLU A 142 -11.77 -21.24 2.26
CA GLU A 142 -13.00 -20.60 1.75
C GLU A 142 -13.69 -19.72 2.80
N VAL A 143 -13.52 -20.04 4.08
CA VAL A 143 -14.21 -19.35 5.18
C VAL A 143 -13.46 -18.12 5.69
N PHE A 144 -12.26 -17.84 5.17
CA PHE A 144 -11.50 -16.63 5.45
C PHE A 144 -11.42 -15.72 4.22
N GLU A 145 -11.05 -14.45 4.44
CA GLU A 145 -10.67 -13.52 3.39
C GLU A 145 -9.64 -14.16 2.45
N ASN A 146 -9.73 -13.87 1.14
CA ASN A 146 -8.82 -14.43 0.14
C ASN A 146 -7.36 -14.17 0.54
N VAL A 147 -6.53 -15.21 0.49
CA VAL A 147 -5.09 -15.11 0.70
C VAL A 147 -4.43 -15.35 -0.65
N SER A 148 -3.50 -14.47 -1.02
CA SER A 148 -2.70 -14.61 -2.22
C SER A 148 -1.22 -14.49 -1.89
N ALA A 149 -0.40 -15.21 -2.63
CA ALA A 149 1.04 -15.25 -2.42
C ALA A 149 1.77 -15.15 -3.76
N TYR A 150 2.84 -14.38 -3.76
CA TYR A 150 3.63 -14.10 -4.95
C TYR A 150 5.11 -14.16 -4.60
N GLU A 151 5.90 -14.95 -5.33
CA GLU A 151 7.35 -14.93 -5.23
C GLU A 151 7.90 -13.69 -5.93
N ILE A 152 8.80 -12.98 -5.26
CA ILE A 152 9.47 -11.79 -5.79
C ILE A 152 10.69 -12.26 -6.58
N VAL A 153 10.67 -12.01 -7.89
CA VAL A 153 11.75 -12.43 -8.80
C VAL A 153 13.06 -11.76 -8.42
N GLU A 154 14.16 -12.52 -8.44
CA GLU A 154 15.44 -12.06 -7.91
C GLU A 154 15.98 -10.85 -8.67
N GLU A 155 15.82 -10.87 -10.00
CA GLU A 155 16.25 -9.86 -10.97
C GLU A 155 15.23 -8.72 -11.15
N SER A 156 14.13 -8.70 -10.39
CA SER A 156 13.16 -7.62 -10.48
C SER A 156 13.78 -6.27 -10.09
N SER A 157 13.28 -5.18 -10.68
CA SER A 157 13.71 -3.81 -10.35
C SER A 157 13.13 -3.29 -9.03
N LEU A 158 12.30 -4.09 -8.35
CA LEU A 158 11.62 -3.70 -7.12
C LEU A 158 12.59 -3.66 -5.93
N ILE A 159 12.34 -2.75 -5.01
CA ILE A 159 13.09 -2.62 -3.77
C ILE A 159 12.51 -3.63 -2.77
N LYS A 160 13.07 -4.83 -2.74
CA LYS A 160 12.58 -5.96 -1.92
C LYS A 160 12.43 -5.67 -0.42
N ASN A 161 13.20 -4.72 0.11
CA ASN A 161 13.10 -4.31 1.51
C ASN A 161 11.97 -3.31 1.78
N ASP A 162 11.36 -2.73 0.74
CA ASP A 162 10.20 -1.85 0.83
C ASP A 162 8.92 -2.61 0.44
N VAL A 163 8.17 -3.03 1.46
CA VAL A 163 6.89 -3.72 1.29
C VAL A 163 5.89 -2.93 0.45
N TYR A 164 5.97 -1.60 0.46
CA TYR A 164 5.05 -0.75 -0.29
C TYR A 164 5.38 -0.69 -1.78
N ASP A 165 6.65 -0.80 -2.18
CA ASP A 165 7.03 -0.84 -3.59
C ASP A 165 6.49 -2.11 -4.27
N VAL A 166 6.75 -3.26 -3.63
CA VAL A 166 6.28 -4.57 -4.11
C VAL A 166 4.75 -4.64 -4.15
N TYR A 167 4.08 -4.13 -3.11
CA TYR A 167 2.63 -4.06 -3.11
C TYR A 167 2.07 -3.06 -4.14
N ALA A 168 2.74 -1.93 -4.39
CA ALA A 168 2.32 -0.98 -5.42
C ALA A 168 2.27 -1.63 -6.81
N TYR A 169 3.26 -2.48 -7.13
CA TYR A 169 3.25 -3.26 -8.37
C TYR A 169 2.07 -4.24 -8.42
N HIS A 170 1.85 -5.01 -7.35
CA HIS A 170 0.71 -5.94 -7.26
C HIS A 170 -0.63 -5.23 -7.48
N PHE A 171 -0.82 -4.10 -6.78
CA PHE A 171 -2.05 -3.31 -6.85
C PHE A 171 -2.22 -2.64 -8.23
N LEU A 172 -1.12 -2.18 -8.86
CA LEU A 172 -1.15 -1.66 -10.23
C LEU A 172 -1.71 -2.69 -11.21
N LYS A 173 -1.30 -3.96 -11.11
CA LYS A 173 -1.82 -5.04 -11.97
C LYS A 173 -3.31 -5.24 -11.77
N LEU A 174 -3.78 -5.30 -10.53
CA LEU A 174 -5.21 -5.37 -10.21
C LEU A 174 -6.02 -4.20 -10.78
N GLU A 175 -5.49 -2.98 -10.70
CA GLU A 175 -6.15 -1.79 -11.24
C GLU A 175 -6.19 -1.79 -12.78
N ARG A 176 -5.21 -2.40 -13.46
CA ARG A 176 -5.21 -2.54 -14.92
C ARG A 176 -6.23 -3.57 -15.43
N GLU A 177 -6.56 -4.58 -14.63
CA GLU A 177 -7.58 -5.58 -14.95
C GLU A 177 -9.01 -5.04 -14.76
N LYS A 178 -9.16 -4.00 -13.95
CA LYS A 178 -10.46 -3.39 -13.61
C LYS A 178 -10.72 -2.15 -14.45
N ILE A 179 -12.00 -1.86 -14.71
CA ILE A 179 -12.41 -0.52 -15.14
C ILE A 179 -12.43 0.35 -13.89
N GLY A 180 -11.25 0.89 -13.55
CA GLY A 180 -11.03 1.75 -12.40
C GLY A 180 -11.26 3.22 -12.71
N ARG A 181 -10.95 4.07 -11.72
CA ARG A 181 -11.02 5.53 -11.83
C ARG A 181 -9.81 6.16 -12.53
N TRP A 182 -8.74 5.38 -12.66
CA TRP A 182 -7.46 5.82 -13.21
C TRP A 182 -7.50 5.75 -14.72
N ASP A 183 -7.13 6.84 -15.39
CA ASP A 183 -6.86 6.75 -16.82
C ASP A 183 -5.56 5.98 -17.07
N LYS A 184 -5.43 5.44 -18.30
CA LYS A 184 -4.25 4.65 -18.70
C LYS A 184 -2.95 5.39 -18.42
N LYS A 185 -2.89 6.68 -18.74
CA LYS A 185 -1.69 7.50 -18.57
C LYS A 185 -1.28 7.66 -17.10
N THR A 186 -2.24 7.73 -16.19
CA THR A 186 -1.98 7.80 -14.75
C THR A 186 -1.40 6.48 -14.24
N LEU A 187 -1.95 5.34 -14.69
CA LEU A 187 -1.39 4.01 -14.37
C LEU A 187 0.02 3.84 -14.95
N ASP A 188 0.26 4.32 -16.17
CA ASP A 188 1.59 4.27 -16.80
C ASP A 188 2.62 5.10 -15.99
N LEU A 189 2.25 6.26 -15.45
CA LEU A 189 3.15 7.05 -14.58
C LEU A 189 3.39 6.41 -13.20
N PHE A 190 2.39 5.72 -12.64
CA PHE A 190 2.62 4.90 -11.43
C PHE A 190 3.61 3.77 -11.74
N GLU A 191 3.45 3.12 -12.89
CA GLU A 191 4.37 2.08 -13.37
C GLU A 191 5.79 2.62 -13.52
N ASP A 192 5.98 3.77 -14.16
CA ASP A 192 7.29 4.41 -14.32
C ASP A 192 7.96 4.70 -12.96
N ILE A 193 7.21 5.13 -11.96
CA ILE A 193 7.71 5.35 -10.59
C ILE A 193 8.14 4.03 -9.94
N ILE A 194 7.30 3.00 -10.02
CA ILE A 194 7.57 1.66 -9.46
C ILE A 194 8.84 1.08 -10.10
N PHE A 195 8.94 1.12 -11.42
CA PHE A 195 10.08 0.59 -12.16
C PHE A 195 11.33 1.49 -12.13
N SER A 196 11.25 2.68 -11.55
CA SER A 196 12.42 3.57 -11.42
C SER A 196 13.53 3.00 -10.53
N GLY A 197 13.20 2.03 -9.66
CA GLY A 197 14.12 1.44 -8.69
C GLY A 197 14.76 2.48 -7.77
N ASN A 198 14.05 3.57 -7.49
CA ASN A 198 14.54 4.69 -6.69
C ASN A 198 14.11 4.53 -5.23
N ASP A 199 15.01 3.98 -4.41
CA ASP A 199 14.86 3.72 -2.98
C ASP A 199 14.62 4.97 -2.11
N LYS A 200 14.71 6.15 -2.71
CA LYS A 200 14.42 7.42 -2.04
C LYS A 200 12.95 7.83 -2.15
N ILE A 201 12.20 7.29 -3.11
CA ILE A 201 10.77 7.58 -3.27
C ILE A 201 10.01 6.96 -2.08
N PRO A 202 9.15 7.72 -1.38
CA PRO A 202 8.36 7.17 -0.28
C PRO A 202 7.18 6.34 -0.83
N TYR A 203 7.42 5.08 -1.18
CA TYR A 203 6.42 4.18 -1.75
C TYR A 203 5.18 3.98 -0.87
N HIS A 204 5.32 4.15 0.46
CA HIS A 204 4.17 4.24 1.36
C HIS A 204 3.14 5.27 0.89
N ASN A 205 3.56 6.50 0.56
CA ASN A 205 2.65 7.55 0.08
C ASN A 205 2.12 7.24 -1.33
N ILE A 206 2.90 6.56 -2.18
CA ILE A 206 2.44 6.10 -3.49
C ILE A 206 1.28 5.09 -3.32
N VAL A 207 1.46 4.06 -2.50
CA VAL A 207 0.42 3.08 -2.17
C VAL A 207 -0.80 3.74 -1.54
N MET A 208 -0.61 4.65 -0.57
CA MET A 208 -1.73 5.35 0.05
C MET A 208 -2.50 6.21 -0.95
N SER A 209 -1.82 6.80 -1.95
CA SER A 209 -2.51 7.48 -3.05
C SER A 209 -3.33 6.51 -3.90
N MET A 210 -2.78 5.33 -4.20
CA MET A 210 -3.47 4.33 -5.03
C MET A 210 -4.72 3.79 -4.33
N LEU A 211 -4.63 3.52 -3.02
CA LEU A 211 -5.73 2.99 -2.19
C LEU A 211 -6.77 4.03 -1.76
N ALA A 212 -6.48 5.32 -1.90
CA ALA A 212 -7.35 6.36 -1.36
C ALA A 212 -8.68 6.47 -2.11
N ASN A 213 -9.83 6.16 -1.49
CA ASN A 213 -11.13 6.22 -2.16
C ASN A 213 -11.53 7.59 -2.75
N GLN A 214 -10.90 8.69 -2.32
CA GLN A 214 -11.20 10.04 -2.79
C GLN A 214 -9.98 10.69 -3.48
N TRP A 215 -10.26 11.50 -4.50
CA TRP A 215 -9.23 12.15 -5.32
C TRP A 215 -8.37 13.15 -4.55
N ASN A 216 -8.97 13.92 -3.65
CA ASN A 216 -8.26 14.86 -2.78
C ASN A 216 -7.24 14.16 -1.87
N HIS A 217 -7.55 12.97 -1.36
CA HIS A 217 -6.61 12.16 -0.58
C HIS A 217 -5.48 11.61 -1.46
N SER A 218 -5.80 11.13 -2.66
CA SER A 218 -4.79 10.67 -3.63
C SER A 218 -3.81 11.80 -3.99
N PHE A 219 -4.36 12.98 -4.26
CA PHE A 219 -3.59 14.19 -4.50
C PHE A 219 -2.70 14.55 -3.32
N LEU A 220 -3.24 14.51 -2.10
CA LEU A 220 -2.49 14.89 -0.90
C LEU A 220 -1.31 13.94 -0.63
N GLU A 221 -1.49 12.63 -0.82
CA GLU A 221 -0.40 11.67 -0.60
C GLU A 221 0.73 11.83 -1.63
N THR A 222 0.39 12.00 -2.91
CA THR A 222 1.42 12.32 -3.93
C THR A 222 2.06 13.69 -3.69
N TYR A 223 1.29 14.68 -3.23
CA TYR A 223 1.82 16.00 -2.89
C TYR A 223 2.83 15.95 -1.73
N ARG A 224 2.58 15.13 -0.70
CA ARG A 224 3.52 14.95 0.43
C ARG A 224 4.88 14.42 -0.02
N CYS A 225 4.92 13.58 -1.05
CA CYS A 225 6.18 13.14 -1.66
C CYS A 225 6.99 14.33 -2.20
N ILE A 226 6.32 15.33 -2.78
CA ILE A 226 6.91 16.55 -3.31
C ILE A 226 7.31 17.50 -2.17
N GLU A 227 6.42 17.69 -1.19
CA GLU A 227 6.61 18.58 -0.03
C GLU A 227 7.86 18.22 0.78
N ARG A 228 8.13 16.91 0.94
CA ARG A 228 9.36 16.41 1.57
C ARG A 228 10.65 16.96 0.94
N LEU A 229 10.61 17.37 -0.32
CA LEU A 229 11.77 17.87 -1.07
C LEU A 229 11.83 19.41 -1.16
N PHE A 230 10.90 20.16 -0.56
CA PHE A 230 10.95 21.63 -0.61
C PHE A 230 12.22 22.20 0.00
N SER A 231 12.63 21.67 1.17
CA SER A 231 13.87 22.12 1.82
C SER A 231 15.09 21.74 0.99
N VAL A 232 15.09 20.55 0.37
CA VAL A 232 16.15 20.07 -0.52
C VAL A 232 16.34 21.04 -1.70
N ILE A 233 15.25 21.42 -2.36
CA ILE A 233 15.30 22.35 -3.51
C ILE A 233 15.86 23.71 -3.10
N ARG A 234 15.43 24.23 -1.95
CA ARG A 234 15.81 25.58 -1.50
C ARG A 234 17.21 25.67 -0.92
N LEU A 235 17.73 24.56 -0.39
CA LEU A 235 19.03 24.50 0.24
C LEU A 235 20.13 24.00 -0.71
N GLU A 236 19.80 23.55 -1.92
CA GLU A 236 20.79 22.97 -2.85
C GLU A 236 22.04 23.86 -3.03
N ALA A 237 21.85 25.14 -3.40
CA ALA A 237 22.98 26.05 -3.63
C ALA A 237 23.80 26.33 -2.36
N PHE A 238 23.17 26.31 -1.18
CA PHE A 238 23.84 26.48 0.11
C PHE A 238 24.60 25.22 0.52
N TYR A 239 24.02 24.05 0.24
CA TYR A 239 24.60 22.75 0.53
C TYR A 239 25.86 22.48 -0.30
N ASP A 240 25.84 22.85 -1.59
CA ASP A 240 26.95 22.63 -2.51
C ASP A 240 28.24 23.39 -2.07
N VAL A 241 28.13 24.41 -1.21
CA VAL A 241 29.27 25.13 -0.63
C VAL A 241 29.58 24.76 0.82
N LEU A 242 28.74 23.96 1.48
CA LEU A 242 28.88 23.63 2.91
C LEU A 242 30.03 22.66 3.18
N GLY A 243 30.36 21.79 2.21
CA GLY A 243 31.43 20.79 2.33
C GLY A 243 31.18 19.73 3.42
N THR A 244 29.92 19.45 3.75
CA THR A 244 29.54 18.46 4.77
C THR A 244 29.49 17.04 4.21
N GLU A 245 29.69 16.05 5.08
CA GLU A 245 29.48 14.64 4.77
C GLU A 245 28.00 14.22 4.88
N LEU A 246 27.15 15.06 5.50
CA LEU A 246 25.71 14.80 5.59
C LEU A 246 25.05 14.87 4.21
N THR A 247 23.99 14.08 3.98
CA THR A 247 23.14 14.26 2.81
C THR A 247 22.38 15.59 2.90
N LEU A 248 21.96 16.14 1.77
CA LEU A 248 21.16 17.37 1.71
C LEU A 248 19.84 17.22 2.48
N LEU A 249 19.23 16.04 2.45
CA LEU A 249 18.04 15.77 3.26
C LEU A 249 18.34 15.76 4.77
N ALA A 250 19.50 15.22 5.18
CA ALA A 250 19.93 15.27 6.58
C ALA A 250 20.24 16.70 7.04
N VAL A 251 20.87 17.52 6.19
CA VAL A 251 21.09 18.95 6.48
C VAL A 251 19.77 19.69 6.62
N ALA A 252 18.81 19.44 5.72
CA ALA A 252 17.48 20.02 5.81
C ALA A 252 16.78 19.65 7.13
N LYS A 253 16.89 18.39 7.57
CA LYS A 253 16.38 17.92 8.85
C LYS A 253 17.01 18.66 10.03
N GLU A 254 18.35 18.77 10.08
CA GLU A 254 19.04 19.47 11.17
C GLU A 254 18.65 20.95 11.23
N ILE A 255 18.52 21.62 10.08
CA ILE A 255 18.06 23.02 10.03
C ILE A 255 16.65 23.16 10.61
N GLU A 256 15.73 22.25 10.24
CA GLU A 256 14.38 22.28 10.77
C GLU A 256 14.34 21.98 12.28
N GLU A 257 15.09 20.98 12.75
CA GLU A 257 15.09 20.59 14.17
C GLU A 257 15.78 21.63 15.07
N LYS A 258 16.88 22.23 14.62
CA LYS A 258 17.69 23.14 15.45
C LYS A 258 17.21 24.57 15.44
N ILE A 259 16.69 25.05 14.31
CA ILE A 259 16.30 26.46 14.16
C ILE A 259 14.87 26.64 13.63
N SER A 260 14.11 25.56 13.45
CA SER A 260 12.71 25.60 13.00
C SER A 260 12.51 26.33 11.67
N TRP A 261 13.55 26.39 10.84
CA TRP A 261 13.44 27.00 9.52
C TRP A 261 12.81 26.01 8.54
N ARG A 262 11.81 26.49 7.80
CA ARG A 262 11.16 25.79 6.69
C ARG A 262 11.03 26.73 5.50
N PRO A 263 11.18 26.23 4.26
CA PRO A 263 10.99 27.06 3.08
C PRO A 263 9.53 27.51 2.96
N ASN A 264 9.33 28.71 2.40
CA ASN A 264 8.00 29.13 2.00
C ASN A 264 7.50 28.24 0.84
N GLU A 265 6.37 27.59 1.07
CA GLU A 265 5.78 26.60 0.17
C GLU A 265 5.43 27.15 -1.21
N GLU A 266 4.77 28.32 -1.28
CA GLU A 266 4.41 28.99 -2.53
C GLU A 266 5.66 29.24 -3.40
N THR A 267 6.77 29.61 -2.77
CA THR A 267 8.04 29.86 -3.47
C THR A 267 8.68 28.56 -3.95
N ALA A 268 8.67 27.49 -3.14
CA ALA A 268 9.21 26.19 -3.55
C ALA A 268 8.43 25.60 -4.74
N ILE A 269 7.10 25.70 -4.71
CA ILE A 269 6.24 25.29 -5.84
C ILE A 269 6.58 26.10 -7.10
N GLN A 270 6.75 27.42 -6.99
CA GLN A 270 7.13 28.25 -8.13
C GLN A 270 8.47 27.83 -8.75
N GLU A 271 9.44 27.41 -7.95
CA GLU A 271 10.74 26.92 -8.46
C GLU A 271 10.62 25.55 -9.16
N ILE A 272 9.81 24.64 -8.62
CA ILE A 272 9.52 23.34 -9.27
C ILE A 272 8.91 23.57 -10.65
N PHE A 273 7.92 24.45 -10.73
CA PHE A 273 7.17 24.73 -11.96
C PHE A 273 8.01 25.36 -13.07
N LYS A 274 9.18 25.95 -12.77
CA LYS A 274 10.11 26.46 -13.78
C LYS A 274 10.78 25.36 -14.60
N ASN A 275 10.89 24.16 -14.05
CA ASN A 275 11.67 23.05 -14.62
C ASN A 275 10.80 21.89 -15.14
N ILE A 276 9.48 22.02 -15.06
CA ILE A 276 8.54 20.95 -15.39
C ILE A 276 7.52 21.46 -16.40
N VAL A 277 7.10 20.58 -17.31
CA VAL A 277 6.07 20.89 -18.31
C VAL A 277 4.71 21.06 -17.63
N THR A 278 4.10 22.24 -17.75
CA THR A 278 2.84 22.60 -17.09
C THR A 278 1.64 22.66 -18.03
N THR A 279 1.80 22.37 -19.33
CA THR A 279 0.75 22.58 -20.34
C THR A 279 -0.59 21.92 -19.99
N ALA A 280 -0.57 20.68 -19.46
CA ALA A 280 -1.79 19.96 -19.12
C ALA A 280 -2.54 20.61 -17.94
N ILE A 281 -1.84 20.97 -16.87
CA ILE A 281 -2.43 21.64 -15.70
C ILE A 281 -2.84 23.10 -16.02
N GLU A 282 -2.13 23.76 -16.93
CA GLU A 282 -2.51 25.08 -17.45
C GLU A 282 -3.85 25.00 -18.19
N ASN A 283 -4.08 23.94 -18.96
CA ASN A 283 -5.37 23.69 -19.63
C ASN A 283 -6.50 23.45 -18.62
N VAL A 284 -6.25 22.68 -17.55
CA VAL A 284 -7.21 22.51 -16.45
C VAL A 284 -7.52 23.85 -15.80
N LYS A 285 -6.50 24.63 -15.40
CA LYS A 285 -6.71 25.96 -14.83
C LYS A 285 -7.57 26.85 -15.74
N ASN A 286 -7.28 26.86 -17.04
CA ASN A 286 -7.93 27.75 -17.99
C ASN A 286 -9.37 27.31 -18.35
N SER A 287 -9.82 26.11 -17.94
CA SER A 287 -11.23 25.71 -18.04
C SER A 287 -12.12 26.46 -17.03
N TYR A 288 -11.52 27.02 -15.97
CA TYR A 288 -12.21 27.74 -14.90
C TYR A 288 -12.06 29.26 -15.05
N LYS A 289 -13.18 29.96 -15.31
CA LYS A 289 -13.19 31.41 -15.60
C LYS A 289 -12.66 32.27 -14.45
N GLN A 290 -12.90 31.85 -13.21
CA GLN A 290 -12.56 32.61 -11.99
C GLN A 290 -11.06 32.77 -11.74
N VAL A 291 -10.22 31.94 -12.36
CA VAL A 291 -8.76 31.94 -12.20
C VAL A 291 -8.03 32.36 -13.48
N LYS A 292 -8.77 32.88 -14.45
CA LYS A 292 -8.24 33.35 -15.74
C LYS A 292 -7.31 34.54 -15.50
N GLY A 293 -6.01 34.36 -15.76
CA GLY A 293 -4.96 35.36 -15.50
C GLY A 293 -4.10 35.07 -14.26
N MET A 294 -4.48 34.09 -13.42
CA MET A 294 -3.60 33.60 -12.36
C MET A 294 -2.51 32.71 -12.96
N GLY A 295 -1.26 32.90 -12.53
CA GLY A 295 -0.15 32.00 -12.88
C GLY A 295 -0.39 30.60 -12.30
N VAL A 296 -0.02 29.56 -13.04
CA VAL A 296 -0.39 28.17 -12.71
C VAL A 296 0.20 27.66 -11.41
N ALA A 297 1.42 28.05 -11.04
CA ALA A 297 2.01 27.70 -9.73
C ALA A 297 1.19 28.29 -8.57
N LYS A 298 0.76 29.55 -8.72
CA LYS A 298 -0.08 30.23 -7.73
C LYS A 298 -1.47 29.61 -7.64
N TRP A 299 -2.06 29.24 -8.78
CA TRP A 299 -3.32 28.51 -8.84
C TRP A 299 -3.23 27.15 -8.16
N TYR A 300 -2.22 26.34 -8.52
CA TYR A 300 -2.00 25.03 -7.93
C TYR A 300 -1.86 25.12 -6.40
N TYR A 301 -1.10 26.09 -5.88
CA TYR A 301 -0.97 26.29 -4.45
C TYR A 301 -2.27 26.80 -3.79
N LYS A 302 -2.83 27.91 -4.27
CA LYS A 302 -3.93 28.61 -3.58
C LYS A 302 -5.31 27.99 -3.81
N GLU A 303 -5.55 27.47 -5.00
CA GLU A 303 -6.86 27.01 -5.44
C GLU A 303 -6.99 25.49 -5.42
N ILE A 304 -5.88 24.73 -5.34
CA ILE A 304 -5.92 23.26 -5.31
C ILE A 304 -5.37 22.74 -3.98
N ARG A 305 -4.07 22.95 -3.72
CA ARG A 305 -3.42 22.43 -2.51
C ARG A 305 -4.07 22.96 -1.25
N ASN A 306 -4.18 24.28 -1.09
CA ASN A 306 -4.67 24.87 0.16
C ASN A 306 -6.10 24.43 0.52
N PRO A 307 -7.09 24.44 -0.39
CA PRO A 307 -8.41 23.89 -0.13
C PRO A 307 -8.41 22.40 0.26
N ILE A 308 -7.55 21.58 -0.36
CA ILE A 308 -7.42 20.15 -0.03
C ILE A 308 -6.82 19.95 1.37
N ALA A 309 -5.77 20.71 1.70
CA ALA A 309 -5.06 20.58 2.97
C ALA A 309 -5.77 21.30 4.15
N HIS A 310 -6.58 22.30 3.87
CA HIS A 310 -7.19 23.16 4.88
C HIS A 310 -8.70 23.33 4.65
N TYR A 311 -9.50 22.79 5.56
CA TYR A 311 -10.95 22.97 5.57
C TYR A 311 -11.34 24.30 6.24
N ARG A 312 -10.94 25.43 5.64
CA ARG A 312 -11.26 26.79 6.15
C ARG A 312 -12.50 27.33 5.44
N ALA A 313 -13.28 28.14 6.14
CA ALA A 313 -14.49 28.78 5.61
C ALA A 313 -14.29 29.63 4.34
N VAL A 314 -13.06 30.09 4.10
CA VAL A 314 -12.70 30.84 2.89
C VAL A 314 -12.53 29.96 1.64
N HIS A 315 -12.40 28.64 1.81
CA HIS A 315 -12.21 27.69 0.72
C HIS A 315 -13.54 27.05 0.34
N SER A 316 -13.90 27.17 -0.93
CA SER A 316 -15.00 26.40 -1.51
C SER A 316 -14.56 24.95 -1.77
N PRO A 317 -15.47 23.97 -1.67
CA PRO A 317 -15.20 22.61 -2.14
C PRO A 317 -14.73 22.61 -3.60
N LEU A 318 -13.73 21.77 -3.91
CA LEU A 318 -13.25 21.61 -5.27
C LEU A 318 -14.24 20.78 -6.10
N ASP A 319 -14.71 21.36 -7.19
CA ASP A 319 -15.58 20.70 -8.17
C ASP A 319 -14.79 20.39 -9.45
N LEU A 320 -13.81 19.51 -9.30
CA LEU A 320 -12.97 18.99 -10.39
C LEU A 320 -13.56 17.69 -10.91
N LYS A 321 -13.59 17.55 -12.24
CA LYS A 321 -13.99 16.32 -12.91
C LYS A 321 -12.91 15.26 -12.80
N GLU A 322 -13.29 14.00 -12.97
CA GLU A 322 -12.39 12.85 -12.95
C GLU A 322 -11.15 13.02 -13.84
N LYS A 323 -11.33 13.51 -15.06
CA LYS A 323 -10.24 13.79 -16.00
C LYS A 323 -9.28 14.86 -15.48
N GLU A 324 -9.79 15.88 -14.79
CA GLU A 324 -8.98 16.98 -14.24
C GLU A 324 -8.19 16.49 -13.02
N TRP A 325 -8.77 15.60 -12.21
CA TRP A 325 -8.07 14.91 -11.13
C TRP A 325 -6.93 14.02 -11.64
N ASN A 326 -7.18 13.22 -12.68
CA ASN A 326 -6.14 12.44 -13.33
C ASN A 326 -5.00 13.35 -13.83
N ILE A 327 -5.30 14.48 -14.47
CA ILE A 327 -4.27 15.44 -14.92
C ILE A 327 -3.44 16.01 -13.75
N LEU A 328 -4.08 16.35 -12.62
CA LEU A 328 -3.38 16.83 -11.43
C LEU A 328 -2.47 15.75 -10.83
N LEU A 329 -2.92 14.50 -10.80
CA LEU A 329 -2.11 13.39 -10.31
C LEU A 329 -0.98 13.04 -11.26
N GLN A 330 -1.22 13.00 -12.57
CA GLN A 330 -0.17 12.84 -13.56
C GLN A 330 0.92 13.89 -13.38
N PHE A 331 0.53 15.15 -13.12
CA PHE A 331 1.47 16.21 -12.82
C PHE A 331 2.29 15.91 -11.56
N ASN A 332 1.63 15.53 -10.45
CA ASN A 332 2.35 15.18 -9.22
C ASN A 332 3.32 14.01 -9.43
N LEU A 333 2.90 12.94 -10.09
CA LEU A 333 3.75 11.78 -10.37
C LEU A 333 4.96 12.15 -11.23
N SER A 334 4.76 12.99 -12.26
CA SER A 334 5.87 13.51 -13.09
C SER A 334 6.85 14.37 -12.28
N VAL A 335 6.33 15.17 -11.33
CA VAL A 335 7.15 15.98 -10.42
C VAL A 335 7.94 15.10 -9.47
N ILE A 336 7.31 14.06 -8.89
CA ILE A 336 7.97 13.08 -8.02
C ILE A 336 9.12 12.43 -8.78
N GLU A 337 8.86 11.85 -9.96
CA GLU A 337 9.89 11.19 -10.76
C GLU A 337 11.06 12.14 -11.05
N TYR A 338 10.78 13.37 -11.51
CA TYR A 338 11.79 14.37 -11.79
C TYR A 338 12.64 14.72 -10.56
N LEU A 339 12.01 15.06 -9.44
CA LEU A 339 12.72 15.53 -8.24
C LEU A 339 13.54 14.41 -7.59
N TYR A 340 12.95 13.22 -7.41
CA TYR A 340 13.65 12.10 -6.79
C TYR A 340 14.76 11.56 -7.70
N ARG A 341 14.63 11.66 -9.02
CA ARG A 341 15.75 11.38 -9.94
C ARG A 341 16.85 12.44 -9.82
N LYS A 342 16.51 13.75 -9.86
CA LYS A 342 17.48 14.85 -9.76
C LYS A 342 18.31 14.76 -8.48
N TYR A 343 17.65 14.49 -7.35
CA TYR A 343 18.28 14.53 -6.04
C TYR A 343 18.71 13.16 -5.51
N ARG A 344 18.62 12.07 -6.30
CA ARG A 344 18.90 10.70 -5.84
C ARG A 344 20.21 10.55 -5.07
N GLY A 345 21.29 11.17 -5.56
CA GLY A 345 22.61 11.12 -4.93
C GLY A 345 22.81 12.10 -3.76
N LYS A 346 21.85 12.99 -3.50
CA LYS A 346 21.92 14.03 -2.46
C LYS A 346 20.97 13.76 -1.28
N ILE A 347 20.05 12.80 -1.35
CA ILE A 347 18.99 12.58 -0.31
C ILE A 347 19.12 11.28 0.46
#